data_AF-A0A8H5VL72-F1
#
_entry.id   AF-A0A8H5VL72-F1
#
_cell.length_a   1.000
_cell.length_b   1.000
_cell.length_c   1.000
_cell.angle_alpha   90.00
_cell.angle_beta   90.00
_cell.angle_gamma   90.00
#
_symmetry.space_group_name_H-M   'P 1'
#
loop_
_entity.id
_entity.type
_entity.pdbx_description
1 polymer ?
#
loop_
_entity_poly.entity_id
_entity_poly.type
_entity_poly.pdbx_seq_one_letter_code
_entity_poly.pdbx_strand_id
1 'polypeptide(L)'
;MVRLAPSLPWLRQQAMALISTTTLLQGSVSALAPRSPEDATTVCGKKTLDDKQRDLEYAANAWNPTSEGFQCLTVNEDDTNVWFNAPWLWEGDKDNVHSYPHVKFRPSKLPLPLAEITSMRLVGSWMMTAGSLETETLKFSSSEWDENKSSLDALGTKANAAFDMFLDTDSTKSTDSVLAGIELMIWIGSVGDPWPLKTKTLGTQKLGDKEL
;
A
#
# COMPACT_ATOMS: atom_id res chain seq x y z
N MET A 1 -30.76 16.39 15.73
CA MET A 1 -31.31 15.05 15.37
C MET A 1 -30.81 14.72 13.97
N VAL A 2 -29.59 14.19 13.88
CA VAL A 2 -28.94 13.86 12.61
C VAL A 2 -29.32 12.42 12.28
N ARG A 3 -30.01 12.22 11.15
CA ARG A 3 -30.42 10.90 10.68
C ARG A 3 -29.20 10.16 10.15
N LEU A 4 -28.89 9.03 10.78
CA LEU A 4 -28.05 7.97 10.24
C LEU A 4 -28.69 7.49 8.91
N ALA A 5 -27.92 7.52 7.83
CA ALA A 5 -28.34 6.95 6.57
C ALA A 5 -28.44 5.41 6.70
N PRO A 6 -29.43 4.77 6.05
CA PRO A 6 -29.72 3.36 6.23
C PRO A 6 -28.66 2.47 5.58
N SER A 7 -28.43 1.32 6.21
CA SER A 7 -27.68 0.18 5.69
C SER A 7 -28.21 -0.22 4.29
N LEU A 8 -27.33 -0.15 3.29
CA LEU A 8 -27.60 -0.61 1.93
C LEU A 8 -27.14 -2.09 1.79
N PRO A 9 -28.05 -3.03 1.52
CA PRO A 9 -27.73 -4.44 1.39
C PRO A 9 -27.34 -4.75 -0.07
N TRP A 10 -26.05 -4.69 -0.38
CA TRP A 10 -25.45 -5.35 -1.54
C TRP A 10 -23.95 -5.54 -1.30
N LEU A 11 -23.51 -6.78 -1.05
CA LEU A 11 -22.10 -7.13 -1.04
C LEU A 11 -21.56 -7.02 -2.47
N ARG A 12 -21.07 -5.84 -2.86
CA ARG A 12 -20.13 -5.74 -3.99
C ARG A 12 -18.75 -6.12 -3.46
N GLN A 13 -18.18 -7.17 -4.04
CA GLN A 13 -16.84 -7.65 -3.77
C GLN A 13 -15.82 -6.53 -4.08
N GLN A 14 -15.06 -6.11 -3.07
CA GLN A 14 -14.01 -5.08 -3.16
C GLN A 14 -12.65 -5.78 -3.19
N ALA A 15 -11.58 -5.12 -3.62
CA ALA A 15 -10.23 -5.62 -3.40
C ALA A 15 -9.52 -4.71 -2.40
N MET A 16 -8.82 -5.31 -1.43
CA MET A 16 -8.06 -4.57 -0.42
C MET A 16 -6.60 -5.03 -0.43
N ALA A 17 -5.66 -4.12 -0.24
CA ALA A 17 -4.30 -4.44 0.19
C ALA A 17 -4.11 -3.99 1.64
N LEU A 18 -3.68 -4.90 2.52
CA LEU A 18 -3.25 -4.60 3.89
C LEU A 18 -1.73 -4.60 3.91
N ILE A 19 -1.08 -3.56 4.44
CA ILE A 19 0.38 -3.53 4.65
C ILE A 19 0.65 -3.18 6.12
N SER A 20 1.34 -4.08 6.83
CA SER A 20 1.82 -3.87 8.21
C SER A 20 3.32 -3.55 8.19
N THR A 21 3.66 -2.39 8.76
CA THR A 21 5.05 -1.96 9.00
C THR A 21 5.32 -2.04 10.50
N THR A 22 6.12 -3.01 10.93
CA THR A 22 6.53 -3.14 12.34
C THR A 22 7.76 -2.27 12.59
N THR A 23 7.63 -1.20 13.38
CA THR A 23 8.77 -0.41 13.84
C THR A 23 9.16 -0.90 15.23
N LEU A 24 10.20 -1.74 15.34
CA LEU A 24 10.71 -2.21 16.63
C LEU A 24 11.45 -1.08 17.36
N LEU A 25 10.82 -0.46 18.36
CA LEU A 25 11.51 0.25 19.44
C LEU A 25 11.50 -0.62 20.70
N GLN A 26 12.68 -1.06 21.14
CA GLN A 26 12.84 -1.76 22.42
C GLN A 26 12.81 -0.74 23.57
N GLY A 27 11.78 -0.82 24.42
CA GLY A 27 11.65 -0.05 25.66
C GLY A 27 10.68 -0.73 26.62
N SER A 28 11.01 -0.74 27.91
CA SER A 28 10.33 -1.47 28.99
C SER A 28 8.83 -1.14 29.11
N VAL A 29 7.98 -2.18 29.13
CA VAL A 29 6.52 -2.06 29.09
C VAL A 29 5.93 -2.01 30.51
N SER A 30 5.28 -0.90 30.85
CA SER A 30 4.20 -0.89 31.85
C SER A 30 2.92 -1.29 31.12
N ALA A 31 2.21 -2.31 31.62
CA ALA A 31 0.99 -2.82 30.99
C ALA A 31 -0.09 -1.74 30.90
N LEU A 32 -0.39 -1.30 29.67
CA LEU A 32 -1.55 -0.48 29.35
C LEU A 32 -2.67 -1.38 28.81
N ALA A 33 -3.91 -1.06 29.18
CA ALA A 33 -5.09 -1.77 28.72
C ALA A 33 -5.29 -1.54 27.20
N PRO A 34 -5.78 -2.53 26.44
CA PRO A 34 -5.95 -2.41 25.00
C PRO A 34 -6.90 -1.26 24.64
N ARG A 35 -6.39 -0.30 23.85
CA ARG A 35 -7.16 0.83 23.31
C ARG A 35 -7.99 0.39 22.10
N SER A 36 -9.26 0.80 22.06
CA SER A 36 -10.26 0.46 21.02
C SER A 36 -9.98 1.21 19.70
N PRO A 37 -10.46 0.74 18.51
CA PRO A 37 -10.12 1.24 17.16
C PRO A 37 -10.62 2.67 16.79
N GLU A 38 -10.83 3.56 17.76
CA GLU A 38 -11.49 4.85 17.53
C GLU A 38 -10.62 5.92 16.84
N ASP A 39 -9.34 5.65 16.58
CA ASP A 39 -8.38 6.60 16.00
C ASP A 39 -8.13 6.39 14.48
N ALA A 40 -8.87 5.49 13.82
CA ALA A 40 -8.70 5.19 12.39
C ALA A 40 -9.06 6.40 11.49
N THR A 41 -8.12 6.82 10.65
CA THR A 41 -8.30 7.97 9.74
C THR A 41 -8.38 7.50 8.29
N THR A 42 -9.49 7.84 7.61
CA THR A 42 -9.73 7.45 6.21
C THR A 42 -9.59 8.65 5.26
N VAL A 43 -8.86 8.46 4.17
CA VAL A 43 -8.78 9.36 3.01
C VAL A 43 -9.19 8.64 1.73
N CYS A 44 -9.84 9.33 0.79
CA CYS A 44 -10.29 8.74 -0.47
C CYS A 44 -9.96 9.63 -1.66
N GLY A 45 -9.91 9.03 -2.86
CA GLY A 45 -9.60 9.70 -4.10
C GLY A 45 -8.13 10.11 -4.17
N LYS A 46 -7.86 11.36 -4.54
CA LYS A 46 -6.50 11.92 -4.68
C LYS A 46 -5.92 12.49 -3.37
N LYS A 47 -6.55 12.18 -2.23
CA LYS A 47 -6.19 12.77 -0.93
C LYS A 47 -5.03 12.04 -0.26
N THR A 48 -4.41 12.77 0.66
CA THR A 48 -3.23 12.37 1.42
C THR A 48 -3.38 12.76 2.88
N LEU A 49 -2.74 11.99 3.77
CA LEU A 49 -2.62 12.22 5.20
C LEU A 49 -1.13 12.26 5.57
N ASP A 50 -0.68 13.34 6.20
CA ASP A 50 0.69 13.49 6.69
C ASP A 50 0.81 13.05 8.16
N ASP A 51 1.72 12.11 8.43
CA ASP A 51 2.16 11.74 9.78
C ASP A 51 3.57 12.30 10.01
N LYS A 52 3.61 13.54 10.48
CA LYS A 52 4.85 14.26 10.77
C LYS A 52 5.63 13.67 11.95
N GLN A 53 5.00 12.89 12.81
CA GLN A 53 5.67 12.30 13.96
C GLN A 53 6.54 11.12 13.53
N ARG A 54 6.09 10.37 12.52
CA ARG A 54 6.77 9.18 12.01
C ARG A 54 7.52 9.43 10.69
N ASP A 55 7.51 10.67 10.19
CA ASP A 55 8.01 11.04 8.87
C ASP A 55 7.36 10.19 7.75
N LEU A 56 6.05 9.99 7.82
CA LEU A 56 5.27 9.21 6.85
C LEU A 56 4.20 10.06 6.17
N GLU A 57 3.90 9.72 4.93
CA GLU A 57 2.77 10.24 4.18
C GLU A 57 1.94 9.07 3.66
N TYR A 58 0.63 9.07 3.92
CA TYR A 58 -0.30 8.05 3.44
C TYR A 58 -1.18 8.64 2.36
N ALA A 59 -1.19 8.06 1.17
CA ALA A 59 -1.95 8.58 0.04
C ALA A 59 -2.90 7.52 -0.52
N ALA A 60 -4.18 7.88 -0.68
CA ALA A 60 -5.11 7.05 -1.44
C ALA A 60 -4.75 7.06 -2.94
N ASN A 61 -4.26 8.20 -3.44
CA ASN A 61 -3.63 8.32 -4.75
C ASN A 61 -4.41 7.68 -5.92
N ALA A 62 -5.69 8.00 -6.03
CA ALA A 62 -6.51 7.69 -7.21
C ALA A 62 -6.15 8.63 -8.38
N TRP A 63 -4.93 8.53 -8.91
CA TRP A 63 -4.40 9.50 -9.86
C TRP A 63 -5.08 9.43 -11.24
N ASN A 64 -5.52 8.24 -11.66
CA ASN A 64 -6.20 7.97 -12.95
C ASN A 64 -7.55 7.23 -12.74
N PRO A 65 -8.52 7.87 -12.08
CA PRO A 65 -9.79 7.22 -11.77
C PRO A 65 -10.62 6.99 -13.04
N THR A 66 -11.43 5.94 -13.06
CA THR A 66 -12.53 5.78 -14.03
C THR A 66 -13.76 6.60 -13.60
N SER A 67 -14.80 6.63 -14.44
CA SER A 67 -16.08 7.25 -14.05
C SER A 67 -16.83 6.45 -12.97
N GLU A 68 -16.51 5.16 -12.82
CA GLU A 68 -17.17 4.21 -11.92
C GLU A 68 -16.14 3.47 -11.08
N GLY A 69 -16.02 3.85 -9.81
CA GLY A 69 -15.06 3.24 -8.91
C GLY A 69 -14.64 4.15 -7.75
N PHE A 70 -13.76 3.62 -6.91
CA PHE A 70 -13.18 4.35 -5.80
C PHE A 70 -11.84 3.75 -5.38
N GLN A 71 -11.09 4.57 -4.65
CA GLN A 71 -9.94 4.16 -3.88
C GLN A 71 -9.96 4.94 -2.57
N CYS A 72 -9.86 4.23 -1.46
CA CYS A 72 -9.65 4.81 -0.15
C CYS A 72 -8.41 4.20 0.50
N LEU A 73 -7.92 4.86 1.54
CA LEU A 73 -6.87 4.39 2.41
C LEU A 73 -7.26 4.75 3.84
N THR A 74 -7.23 3.74 4.71
CA THR A 74 -7.50 3.89 6.13
C THR A 74 -6.24 3.56 6.91
N VAL A 75 -5.71 4.55 7.63
CA VAL A 75 -4.61 4.36 8.59
C VAL A 75 -5.21 3.94 9.91
N ASN A 76 -4.69 2.84 10.45
CA ASN A 76 -5.09 2.26 11.73
C ASN A 76 -3.86 2.21 12.63
N GLU A 77 -4.07 2.37 13.91
CA GLU A 77 -3.01 2.25 14.90
C GLU A 77 -3.53 1.60 16.18
N ASP A 78 -2.65 0.84 16.83
CA ASP A 78 -2.81 0.35 18.19
C ASP A 78 -1.60 0.82 19.04
N ASP A 79 -1.53 0.41 20.30
CA ASP A 79 -0.45 0.81 21.22
C ASP A 79 0.95 0.42 20.74
N THR A 80 1.07 -0.49 19.76
CA THR A 80 2.31 -1.12 19.32
C THR A 80 2.58 -1.03 17.81
N ASN A 81 1.56 -0.86 16.97
CA ASN A 81 1.65 -0.95 15.53
C ASN A 81 0.88 0.17 14.82
N VAL A 82 1.35 0.51 13.62
CA VAL A 82 0.63 1.32 12.64
C VAL A 82 0.56 0.54 11.34
N TRP A 83 -0.62 0.48 10.74
CA TRP A 83 -0.85 -0.21 9.48
C TRP A 83 -1.93 0.48 8.68
N PHE A 84 -2.02 0.17 7.39
CA PHE A 84 -3.10 0.68 6.56
C PHE A 84 -3.75 -0.41 5.74
N ASN A 85 -5.03 -0.19 5.45
CA ASN A 85 -5.76 -0.91 4.40
C ASN A 85 -6.12 0.06 3.29
N ALA A 86 -6.14 -0.44 2.06
CA ALA A 86 -6.42 0.36 0.87
C ALA A 86 -7.51 -0.28 0.01
N PRO A 87 -8.79 -0.17 0.40
CA PRO A 87 -9.89 -0.72 -0.39
C PRO A 87 -10.07 0.05 -1.69
N TRP A 88 -10.35 -0.71 -2.75
CA TRP A 88 -10.58 -0.18 -4.07
C TRP A 88 -11.61 -1.00 -4.86
N LEU A 89 -12.20 -0.32 -5.84
CA LEU A 89 -13.00 -0.90 -6.90
C LEU A 89 -12.84 -0.01 -8.13
N TRP A 90 -12.42 -0.58 -9.25
CA TRP A 90 -12.37 0.12 -10.53
C TRP A 90 -13.16 -0.70 -11.55
N GLU A 91 -14.25 -0.12 -12.06
CA GLU A 91 -15.04 -0.75 -13.11
C GLU A 91 -14.53 -0.33 -14.48
N GLY A 92 -14.47 -1.29 -15.41
CA GLY A 92 -13.91 -1.08 -16.75
C GLY A 92 -12.39 -0.95 -16.75
N ASP A 93 -11.82 -0.80 -17.95
CA ASP A 93 -10.43 -0.41 -18.20
C ASP A 93 -9.33 -1.10 -17.38
N LYS A 94 -9.49 -2.40 -17.13
CA LYS A 94 -8.63 -3.19 -16.23
C LYS A 94 -7.15 -3.26 -16.62
N ASP A 95 -6.82 -2.84 -17.85
CA ASP A 95 -5.45 -2.84 -18.36
C ASP A 95 -4.69 -1.54 -18.06
N ASN A 96 -5.37 -0.51 -17.52
CA ASN A 96 -4.75 0.72 -17.09
C ASN A 96 -4.66 0.79 -15.55
N VAL A 97 -3.58 1.39 -15.06
CA VAL A 97 -3.42 1.64 -13.62
C VAL A 97 -4.29 2.84 -13.25
N HIS A 98 -5.09 2.70 -12.19
CA HIS A 98 -6.03 3.74 -11.75
C HIS A 98 -5.61 4.45 -10.46
N SER A 99 -4.93 3.72 -9.60
CA SER A 99 -4.47 4.22 -8.31
C SER A 99 -3.15 3.56 -7.92
N TYR A 100 -2.43 4.22 -7.02
CA TYR A 100 -1.30 3.63 -6.33
C TYR A 100 -1.36 4.03 -4.86
N PRO A 101 -2.27 3.43 -4.06
CA PRO A 101 -2.37 3.72 -2.64
C PRO A 101 -1.11 3.28 -1.91
N HIS A 102 -0.50 4.16 -1.13
CA HIS A 102 0.82 3.89 -0.57
C HIS A 102 1.08 4.63 0.74
N VAL A 103 2.12 4.18 1.42
CA VAL A 103 2.83 4.93 2.46
C VAL A 103 4.20 5.36 1.92
N LYS A 104 4.57 6.61 2.11
CA LYS A 104 5.83 7.20 1.67
C LYS A 104 6.64 7.65 2.88
N PHE A 105 7.89 7.22 2.96
CA PHE A 105 8.84 7.69 3.97
C PHE A 105 9.42 9.05 3.54
N ARG A 106 9.26 10.08 4.38
CA ARG A 106 9.64 11.47 4.11
C ARG A 106 10.46 12.09 5.25
N PRO A 107 11.58 11.48 5.65
CA PRO A 107 12.47 12.10 6.62
C PRO A 107 13.05 13.40 6.05
N SER A 108 13.28 14.38 6.92
CA SER A 108 13.86 15.68 6.57
C SER A 108 15.22 15.60 5.85
N LYS A 109 15.92 14.46 5.93
CA LYS A 109 17.21 14.24 5.26
C LYS A 109 17.09 13.88 3.79
N LEU A 110 15.94 13.39 3.32
CA LEU A 110 15.75 13.04 1.91
C LEU A 110 15.31 14.27 1.09
N PRO A 111 15.67 14.34 -0.20
CA PRO A 111 16.44 13.34 -0.98
C PRO A 111 17.95 13.37 -0.70
N LEU A 112 18.61 12.21 -0.81
CA LEU A 112 20.05 12.04 -0.65
C LEU A 112 20.68 11.43 -1.91
N PRO A 113 21.93 11.77 -2.26
CA PRO A 113 22.67 11.05 -3.29
C PRO A 113 22.80 9.56 -2.94
N LEU A 114 22.61 8.67 -3.92
CA LEU A 114 22.73 7.22 -3.70
C LEU A 114 24.08 6.81 -3.08
N ALA A 115 25.16 7.50 -3.44
CA ALA A 115 26.50 7.23 -2.91
C ALA A 115 26.64 7.50 -1.40
N GLU A 116 25.72 8.27 -0.82
CA GLU A 116 25.67 8.55 0.62
C GLU A 116 24.78 7.55 1.39
N ILE A 117 24.01 6.72 0.68
CA ILE A 117 23.17 5.69 1.29
C ILE A 117 24.02 4.43 1.53
N THR A 118 24.32 4.16 2.81
CA THR A 118 25.10 2.97 3.19
C THR A 118 24.26 1.69 3.24
N SER A 119 22.97 1.81 3.54
CA SER A 119 22.02 0.69 3.54
C SER A 119 20.58 1.19 3.36
N MET A 120 19.75 0.38 2.73
CA MET A 120 18.31 0.58 2.61
C MET A 120 17.62 -0.74 2.94
N ARG A 121 16.88 -0.78 4.05
CA ARG A 121 16.16 -1.97 4.50
C ARG A 121 14.67 -1.77 4.24
N LEU A 122 14.11 -2.55 3.31
CA LEU A 122 12.70 -2.54 2.98
C LEU A 122 12.04 -3.76 3.63
N VAL A 123 11.05 -3.51 4.49
CA VAL A 123 10.29 -4.56 5.19
C VAL A 123 8.81 -4.20 5.12
N GLY A 124 7.99 -5.17 4.72
CA GLY A 124 6.54 -5.03 4.74
C GLY A 124 5.89 -6.41 4.77
N SER A 125 4.90 -6.58 5.65
CA SER A 125 3.98 -7.72 5.59
C SER A 125 2.73 -7.26 4.87
N TRP A 126 2.24 -8.02 3.90
CA TRP A 126 1.09 -7.61 3.11
C TRP A 126 0.21 -8.77 2.66
N MET A 127 -1.05 -8.45 2.37
CA MET A 127 -2.00 -9.37 1.75
C MET A 127 -2.98 -8.59 0.89
N MET A 128 -3.42 -9.19 -0.22
CA MET A 128 -4.60 -8.74 -0.95
C MET A 128 -5.74 -9.75 -0.81
N THR A 129 -6.96 -9.27 -0.65
CA THR A 129 -8.15 -10.13 -0.55
C THR A 129 -9.37 -9.49 -1.21
N ALA A 130 -10.36 -10.34 -1.52
CA ALA A 130 -11.67 -9.92 -2.00
C ALA A 130 -12.64 -9.68 -0.83
N GLY A 131 -13.48 -8.65 -0.94
CA GLY A 131 -14.46 -8.26 0.06
C GLY A 131 -13.97 -7.23 1.08
N SER A 132 -14.72 -7.10 2.17
CA SER A 132 -14.35 -6.28 3.33
C SER A 132 -13.68 -7.15 4.38
N LEU A 133 -12.66 -6.63 5.05
CA LEU A 133 -12.08 -7.28 6.22
C LEU A 133 -13.04 -7.06 7.40
N GLU A 134 -13.56 -8.14 7.96
CA GLU A 134 -14.36 -8.13 9.19
C GLU A 134 -13.47 -8.09 10.44
N THR A 135 -12.18 -8.48 10.32
CA THR A 135 -11.20 -8.49 11.41
C THR A 135 -9.86 -7.86 11.00
N GLU A 136 -9.27 -7.10 11.91
CA GLU A 136 -8.14 -6.18 11.68
C GLU A 136 -6.78 -6.86 11.46
N THR A 137 -6.66 -8.17 11.71
CA THR A 137 -5.40 -8.91 11.61
C THR A 137 -5.53 -10.08 10.64
N LEU A 138 -4.99 -9.88 9.44
CA LEU A 138 -4.73 -10.97 8.51
C LEU A 138 -3.49 -11.72 8.98
N LYS A 139 -3.64 -13.00 9.31
CA LYS A 139 -2.50 -13.91 9.42
C LYS A 139 -2.02 -14.19 8.00
N PHE A 140 -0.71 -14.11 7.80
CA PHE A 140 -0.13 -14.46 6.51
C PHE A 140 0.28 -15.94 6.54
N SER A 141 -0.29 -16.71 5.64
CA SER A 141 0.20 -18.03 5.25
C SER A 141 0.16 -18.18 3.73
N SER A 142 1.01 -19.04 3.18
CA SER A 142 1.00 -19.31 1.74
C SER A 142 -0.36 -19.86 1.26
N SER A 143 -1.03 -20.67 2.07
CA SER A 143 -2.37 -21.18 1.77
C SER A 143 -3.42 -20.07 1.75
N GLU A 144 -3.41 -19.16 2.72
CA GLU A 144 -4.34 -18.02 2.72
C GLU A 144 -4.09 -17.10 1.53
N TRP A 145 -2.82 -16.91 1.13
CA TRP A 145 -2.48 -16.16 -0.06
C TRP A 145 -3.01 -16.83 -1.34
N ASP A 146 -2.85 -18.15 -1.50
CA ASP A 146 -3.32 -18.87 -2.68
C ASP A 146 -4.86 -18.81 -2.82
N GLU A 147 -5.59 -18.94 -1.70
CA GLU A 147 -7.06 -18.82 -1.67
C GLU A 147 -7.52 -17.40 -2.02
N ASN A 148 -6.88 -16.39 -1.44
CA ASN A 148 -7.16 -14.98 -1.72
C ASN A 148 -6.88 -14.66 -3.19
N LYS A 149 -5.74 -15.11 -3.72
CA LYS A 149 -5.35 -14.91 -5.11
C LYS A 149 -6.35 -15.56 -6.06
N SER A 150 -6.77 -16.81 -5.79
CA SER A 150 -7.80 -17.47 -6.58
C SER A 150 -9.13 -16.72 -6.57
N SER A 151 -9.51 -16.15 -5.42
CA SER A 151 -10.74 -15.36 -5.29
C SER A 151 -10.66 -14.06 -6.10
N LEU A 152 -9.52 -13.38 -6.07
CA LEU A 152 -9.28 -12.16 -6.86
C LEU A 152 -9.18 -12.45 -8.37
N ASP A 153 -8.53 -13.54 -8.77
CA ASP A 153 -8.47 -13.98 -10.17
C ASP A 153 -9.89 -14.28 -10.72
N ALA A 154 -10.78 -14.86 -9.90
CA ALA A 154 -12.18 -15.09 -10.27
C ALA A 154 -12.99 -13.79 -10.50
N LEU A 155 -12.58 -12.69 -9.88
CA LEU A 155 -13.14 -11.35 -10.13
C LEU A 155 -12.50 -10.65 -11.36
N GLY A 156 -11.48 -11.28 -11.94
CA GLY A 156 -10.63 -10.67 -12.96
C GLY A 156 -9.95 -9.41 -12.43
N THR A 157 -9.49 -9.44 -11.17
CA THR A 157 -8.67 -8.38 -10.57
C THR A 157 -7.31 -8.35 -11.25
N LYS A 158 -6.84 -7.16 -11.60
CA LYS A 158 -5.46 -6.92 -12.05
C LYS A 158 -4.80 -5.91 -11.10
N ALA A 159 -3.77 -6.34 -10.37
CA ALA A 159 -3.09 -5.49 -9.39
C ALA A 159 -1.69 -6.01 -9.05
N ASN A 160 -0.83 -5.12 -8.58
CA ASN A 160 0.47 -5.47 -7.98
C ASN A 160 0.61 -4.87 -6.58
N ALA A 161 1.58 -5.40 -5.84
CA ALA A 161 2.15 -4.76 -4.65
C ALA A 161 3.62 -4.48 -4.96
N ALA A 162 4.07 -3.24 -4.76
CA ALA A 162 5.42 -2.83 -5.11
C ALA A 162 5.98 -1.82 -4.11
N PHE A 163 7.30 -1.85 -3.94
CA PHE A 163 8.05 -0.66 -3.53
C PHE A 163 8.30 0.20 -4.77
N ASP A 164 8.20 1.51 -4.63
CA ASP A 164 8.37 2.47 -5.72
C ASP A 164 9.25 3.64 -5.26
N MET A 165 10.27 3.95 -6.05
CA MET A 165 11.32 4.90 -5.72
C MET A 165 11.68 5.74 -6.94
N PHE A 166 11.78 7.04 -6.73
CA PHE A 166 12.11 8.00 -7.77
C PHE A 166 13.51 8.56 -7.55
N LEU A 167 14.30 8.61 -8.62
CA LEU A 167 15.68 9.06 -8.58
C LEU A 167 15.93 10.05 -9.70
N ASP A 168 16.67 11.11 -9.39
CA ASP A 168 17.11 12.09 -10.36
C ASP A 168 18.41 12.75 -9.87
N THR A 169 19.17 13.29 -10.81
CA THR A 169 20.32 14.17 -10.53
C THR A 169 19.90 15.52 -9.93
N ASP A 170 18.65 15.94 -10.18
CA ASP A 170 18.01 17.11 -9.58
C ASP A 170 17.18 16.67 -8.36
N SER A 171 17.59 17.13 -7.17
CA SER A 171 16.91 16.80 -5.92
C SER A 171 15.41 17.14 -5.95
N THR A 172 15.01 18.22 -6.62
CA THR A 172 13.62 18.63 -6.69
C THR A 172 12.82 17.62 -7.52
N LYS A 173 13.34 17.24 -8.69
CA LYS A 173 12.69 16.25 -9.57
C LYS A 173 12.64 14.86 -8.96
N SER A 174 13.64 14.48 -8.17
CA SER A 174 13.67 13.17 -7.51
C SER A 174 12.50 12.94 -6.53
N THR A 175 11.79 14.01 -6.14
CA THR A 175 10.63 13.90 -5.24
C THR A 175 9.28 13.87 -5.97
N ASP A 176 9.29 14.01 -7.30
CA ASP A 176 8.12 14.09 -8.18
C ASP A 176 8.07 12.85 -9.10
N SER A 177 6.98 12.08 -9.00
CA SER A 177 6.82 10.82 -9.74
C SER A 177 6.62 10.98 -11.24
N VAL A 178 6.32 12.19 -11.71
CA VAL A 178 6.13 12.50 -13.15
C VAL A 178 7.43 13.04 -13.75
N LEU A 179 8.21 13.78 -12.97
CA LEU A 179 9.41 14.48 -13.46
C LEU A 179 10.72 13.74 -13.23
N ALA A 180 10.77 12.78 -12.29
CA ALA A 180 11.99 12.03 -12.01
C ALA A 180 12.50 11.27 -13.24
N GLY A 181 13.80 11.36 -13.50
CA GLY A 181 14.44 10.69 -14.63
C GLY A 181 14.49 9.16 -14.53
N ILE A 182 14.39 8.61 -13.31
CA ILE A 182 14.41 7.16 -13.05
C ILE A 182 13.31 6.79 -12.04
N GLU A 183 12.57 5.75 -12.38
CA GLU A 183 11.64 5.03 -11.49
C GLU A 183 12.19 3.62 -11.26
N LEU A 184 12.35 3.24 -10.00
CA LEU A 184 12.76 1.90 -9.58
C LEU A 184 11.63 1.25 -8.79
N MET A 185 10.95 0.29 -9.43
CA MET A 185 9.94 -0.52 -8.78
C MET A 185 10.47 -1.90 -8.40
N ILE A 186 10.12 -2.37 -7.19
CA ILE A 186 10.34 -3.75 -6.74
C ILE A 186 8.97 -4.37 -6.47
N TRP A 187 8.48 -5.16 -7.42
CA TRP A 187 7.20 -5.85 -7.26
C TRP A 187 7.38 -7.05 -6.33
N ILE A 188 6.64 -7.05 -5.22
CA ILE A 188 6.65 -8.10 -4.19
C ILE A 188 5.46 -9.05 -4.31
N GLY A 189 4.49 -8.73 -5.16
CA GLY A 189 3.43 -9.65 -5.58
C GLY A 189 2.51 -9.07 -6.65
N SER A 190 1.70 -9.93 -7.27
CA SER A 190 0.78 -9.56 -8.34
C SER A 190 -0.37 -10.55 -8.49
N VAL A 191 -1.50 -10.06 -9.01
CA VAL A 191 -2.74 -10.81 -9.31
C VAL A 191 -3.26 -10.40 -10.69
N GLY A 192 -3.75 -11.34 -11.49
CA GLY A 192 -4.34 -11.07 -12.80
C GLY A 192 -3.39 -10.75 -13.96
N ASP A 193 -2.14 -11.21 -13.89
CA ASP A 193 -1.10 -10.99 -14.92
C ASP A 193 -0.90 -9.51 -15.35
N PRO A 194 -0.64 -8.58 -14.40
CA PRO A 194 -0.31 -7.21 -14.74
C PRO A 194 1.13 -7.14 -15.27
N TRP A 195 1.39 -6.21 -16.20
CA TRP A 195 2.72 -6.04 -16.79
C TRP A 195 3.45 -4.80 -16.24
N PRO A 196 4.76 -4.88 -15.96
CA PRO A 196 5.56 -3.71 -15.62
C PRO A 196 5.72 -2.77 -16.84
N LEU A 197 6.16 -1.55 -16.57
CA LEU A 197 6.44 -0.56 -17.62
C LEU A 197 7.54 -1.11 -18.55
N LYS A 198 7.19 -1.25 -19.84
CA LYS A 198 7.96 -1.92 -20.91
C LYS A 198 7.95 -3.45 -20.80
N THR A 199 7.53 -4.09 -21.87
CA THR A 199 7.25 -5.54 -21.95
C THR A 199 8.49 -6.41 -22.16
N LYS A 200 9.71 -5.83 -22.22
CA LYS A 200 10.93 -6.59 -22.46
C LYS A 200 11.67 -6.88 -21.17
N THR A 201 11.62 -8.14 -20.73
CA THR A 201 12.54 -8.65 -19.69
C THR A 201 13.98 -8.55 -20.21
N LEU A 202 14.83 -7.83 -19.47
CA LEU A 202 16.25 -7.69 -19.80
C LEU A 202 17.11 -8.82 -19.23
N GLY A 203 16.60 -9.54 -18.22
CA GLY A 203 17.23 -10.70 -17.62
C GLY A 203 16.67 -10.99 -16.23
N THR A 204 17.16 -12.07 -15.62
CA THR A 204 16.88 -12.42 -14.23
C THR A 204 18.15 -12.14 -13.42
N GLN A 205 17.99 -11.44 -12.30
CA GLN A 205 19.10 -11.14 -11.38
C GLN A 205 18.71 -11.57 -9.97
N LYS A 206 19.67 -12.14 -9.24
CA LYS A 206 19.52 -12.41 -7.81
C LYS A 206 19.90 -11.14 -7.04
N LEU A 207 18.96 -10.57 -6.31
CA LEU A 207 19.16 -9.41 -5.43
C LEU A 207 18.93 -9.84 -3.99
N GLY A 208 20.00 -9.80 -3.18
CA GLY A 208 19.99 -10.31 -1.81
C GLY A 208 19.85 -11.83 -1.70
N ASP A 209 19.84 -12.31 -0.46
CA ASP A 209 19.38 -13.65 -0.11
C ASP A 209 17.96 -13.54 0.47
N LYS A 210 17.13 -14.55 0.22
CA LYS A 210 15.86 -14.68 0.95
C LYS A 210 16.22 -15.03 2.39
N GLU A 211 16.21 -14.06 3.31
CA GLU A 211 16.23 -14.38 4.73
C GLU A 211 14.92 -15.13 5.04
N LEU A 212 15.05 -16.35 5.55
CA LEU A 212 13.97 -17.28 5.90
C LEU A 212 13.29 -16.87 7.21
#